data_AF-D5EYS9-F1
#
_entry.id   AF-D5EYS9-F1
#
_cell.length_a   1.000
_cell.length_b   1.000
_cell.length_c   1.000
_cell.angle_alpha   90.00
_cell.angle_beta   90.00
_cell.angle_gamma   90.00
#
_symmetry.space_group_name_H-M   'P 1'
#
loop_
_entity.id
_entity.type
_entity.pdbx_description
1 polymer ?
#
loop_
_entity_poly.entity_id
_entity_poly.type
_entity_poly.pdbx_seq_one_letter_code
_entity_poly.pdbx_strand_id
1 'polypeptide(L)'
;MPGSAAESAFTYVPTYEGPNNIKLHNSQYVTPDRLIASATIHDKCGNHYNFIYEAYRGGYNYSYTTVNDMNGDGYNYDAIYIPTDDQVGVGTGDFRFKTQDDLTRFMDYVHKDSYLSKHQGTYAEAYSVYSPWVHRIDFGYKHDFKFNVGQTKHMLQLTFDMKNVLNFFNSSWGVAKHLNPEIGSEAKILKYEGVDAQGYATFSTPSSISGNTQTWTTNYAIGQCWYASVGIKYYFN
;
A
#
# COMPACT_ATOMS: atom_id res chain seq x y z
N MET A 1 10.86 3.26 -10.46
CA MET A 1 10.30 3.79 -11.71
C MET A 1 8.86 3.36 -11.84
N PRO A 2 7.94 4.30 -12.08
CA PRO A 2 6.63 3.99 -12.61
C PRO A 2 6.71 3.52 -14.07
N GLY A 3 5.79 2.65 -14.49
CA GLY A 3 5.52 2.43 -15.90
C GLY A 3 5.84 1.06 -16.52
N SER A 4 4.98 0.68 -17.46
CA SER A 4 5.17 -0.37 -18.48
C SER A 4 5.64 0.20 -19.83
N ALA A 5 5.73 1.54 -19.95
CA ALA A 5 6.17 2.27 -21.14
C ALA A 5 7.13 3.41 -20.77
N ALA A 6 7.97 3.83 -21.73
CA ALA A 6 8.99 4.87 -21.50
C ALA A 6 8.39 6.22 -21.06
N GLU A 7 7.23 6.61 -21.61
CA GLU A 7 6.52 7.83 -21.23
C GLU A 7 6.13 7.83 -19.75
N SER A 8 5.55 6.74 -19.25
CA SER A 8 5.10 6.64 -17.86
C SER A 8 6.25 6.69 -16.84
N ALA A 9 7.47 6.35 -17.25
CA ALA A 9 8.66 6.50 -16.41
C ALA A 9 9.11 7.97 -16.28
N PHE A 10 8.62 8.84 -17.16
CA PHE A 10 8.87 10.28 -17.17
C PHE A 10 7.71 11.08 -16.56
N THR A 11 6.47 10.78 -16.94
CA THR A 11 5.30 11.63 -16.63
C THR A 11 4.63 11.35 -15.29
N TYR A 12 4.83 10.15 -14.73
CA TYR A 12 4.22 9.75 -13.47
C TYR A 12 5.22 9.81 -12.31
N VAL A 13 6.21 10.70 -12.34
CA VAL A 13 7.22 10.78 -11.29
C VAL A 13 6.90 11.95 -10.35
N PRO A 14 6.53 11.67 -9.09
CA PRO A 14 6.27 12.73 -8.13
C PRO A 14 7.52 13.53 -7.83
N THR A 15 7.48 14.83 -8.07
CA THR A 15 8.65 15.73 -7.96
C THR A 15 8.19 17.16 -7.79
N TYR A 16 8.99 18.00 -7.15
CA TYR A 16 8.74 19.44 -7.06
C TYR A 16 9.63 20.26 -8.02
N GLU A 17 10.61 19.62 -8.67
CA GLU A 17 11.56 20.25 -9.62
C GLU A 17 11.23 19.92 -11.10
N GLY A 18 10.11 19.23 -11.32
CA GLY A 18 9.66 18.72 -12.60
C GLY A 18 10.36 17.42 -13.07
N PRO A 19 9.81 16.74 -14.10
CA PRO A 19 10.24 15.41 -14.53
C PRO A 19 11.60 15.40 -15.22
N ASN A 20 12.15 16.57 -15.57
CA ASN A 20 13.50 16.70 -16.11
C ASN A 20 14.60 16.69 -15.02
N ASN A 21 14.23 16.88 -13.75
CA ASN A 21 15.16 16.98 -12.61
C ASN A 21 14.82 15.94 -11.53
N ILE A 22 14.69 14.68 -11.94
CA ILE A 22 14.33 13.60 -11.01
C ILE A 22 15.53 13.25 -10.12
N LYS A 23 15.34 13.33 -8.80
CA LYS A 23 16.30 12.83 -7.79
C LYS A 23 16.08 11.33 -7.55
N LEU A 24 17.03 10.68 -6.88
CA LEU A 24 16.85 9.29 -6.46
C LEU A 24 15.56 9.17 -5.61
N HIS A 25 14.70 8.23 -5.97
CA HIS A 25 13.42 8.02 -5.31
C HIS A 25 12.95 6.57 -5.41
N ASN A 26 11.96 6.20 -4.60
CA ASN A 26 11.40 4.84 -4.58
C ASN A 26 10.59 4.51 -5.83
N SER A 27 10.56 3.23 -6.18
CA SER A 27 9.72 2.74 -7.28
C SER A 27 8.26 2.63 -6.84
N GLN A 28 7.30 2.94 -7.72
CA GLN A 28 5.88 2.68 -7.44
C GLN A 28 5.58 1.19 -7.19
N TYR A 29 6.44 0.30 -7.69
CA TYR A 29 6.33 -1.15 -7.56
C TYR A 29 7.25 -1.75 -6.48
N VAL A 30 7.92 -0.92 -5.66
CA VAL A 30 8.81 -1.45 -4.62
C VAL A 30 7.97 -2.14 -3.54
N THR A 31 8.41 -3.30 -3.06
CA THR A 31 7.93 -3.84 -1.78
C THR A 31 9.04 -3.57 -0.77
N PRO A 32 8.93 -2.53 0.08
CA PRO A 32 10.04 -2.10 0.92
C PRO A 32 10.50 -3.20 1.88
N ASP A 33 9.57 -3.96 2.44
CA ASP A 33 9.85 -4.99 3.42
C ASP A 33 9.02 -6.25 3.15
N ARG A 34 9.66 -7.42 3.18
CA ARG A 34 8.99 -8.72 3.03
C ARG A 34 9.71 -9.79 3.86
N LEU A 35 8.93 -10.58 4.58
CA LEU A 35 9.38 -11.72 5.37
C LEU A 35 8.60 -12.96 4.94
N ILE A 36 9.32 -14.05 4.67
CA ILE A 36 8.72 -15.34 4.35
C ILE A 36 9.34 -16.38 5.27
N ALA A 37 8.50 -17.19 5.90
CA ALA A 37 8.91 -18.35 6.68
C ALA A 37 8.07 -19.56 6.26
N SER A 38 8.67 -20.75 6.29
CA SER A 38 7.95 -21.98 5.98
C SER A 38 8.33 -23.10 6.94
N ALA A 39 7.38 -24.00 7.16
CA ALA A 39 7.57 -25.20 7.95
C ALA A 39 6.89 -26.39 7.27
N THR A 40 7.62 -27.50 7.18
CA THR A 40 7.09 -28.76 6.65
C THR A 40 7.29 -29.85 7.70
N ILE A 41 6.22 -30.58 7.99
CA ILE A 41 6.21 -31.60 9.05
C ILE A 41 5.67 -32.89 8.46
N HIS A 42 6.35 -33.99 8.77
CA HIS A 42 5.96 -35.33 8.35
C HIS A 42 5.94 -36.25 9.56
N ASP A 43 4.90 -37.08 9.65
CA ASP A 43 4.85 -38.15 10.65
C ASP A 43 5.06 -39.53 10.02
N LYS A 44 5.12 -40.55 10.88
CA LYS A 44 5.28 -41.94 10.45
C LYS A 44 3.97 -42.59 9.96
N CYS A 45 2.85 -41.90 10.13
CA CYS A 45 1.50 -42.36 9.81
C CYS A 45 1.04 -41.88 8.42
N GLY A 46 1.92 -41.26 7.63
CA GLY A 46 1.61 -40.78 6.29
C GLY A 46 0.97 -39.39 6.25
N ASN A 47 0.99 -38.64 7.35
CA ASN A 47 0.55 -37.25 7.36
C ASN A 47 1.69 -36.31 6.98
N HIS A 48 1.37 -35.32 6.15
CA HIS A 48 2.28 -34.28 5.70
C HIS A 48 1.60 -32.93 5.89
N TYR A 49 2.25 -32.02 6.61
CA TYR A 49 1.78 -30.66 6.84
C TYR A 49 2.76 -29.66 6.24
N ASN A 50 2.23 -28.57 5.70
CA ASN A 50 3.00 -27.46 5.19
C ASN A 50 2.38 -26.15 5.66
N PHE A 51 3.21 -25.25 6.16
CA PHE A 51 2.83 -23.89 6.53
C PHE A 51 3.73 -22.91 5.79
N ILE A 52 3.14 -21.87 5.22
CA ILE A 52 3.86 -20.73 4.67
C ILE A 52 3.32 -19.49 5.35
N TYR A 53 4.17 -18.80 6.09
CA TYR A 53 3.90 -17.48 6.61
C TYR A 53 4.54 -16.44 5.70
N GLU A 54 3.76 -15.43 5.35
CA GLU A 54 4.22 -14.29 4.58
C GLU A 54 3.78 -13.00 5.27
N ALA A 55 4.71 -12.08 5.45
CA ALA A 55 4.43 -10.71 5.84
C ALA A 55 5.08 -9.74 4.87
N TYR A 56 4.36 -8.68 4.51
CA TYR A 56 4.91 -7.62 3.66
C TYR A 56 4.33 -6.26 4.03
N ARG A 57 5.14 -5.21 3.90
CA ARG A 57 4.72 -3.81 3.97
C ARG A 57 4.76 -3.21 2.57
N GLY A 58 3.82 -2.32 2.27
CA GLY A 58 3.65 -1.80 0.92
C GLY A 58 2.95 -2.81 0.00
N GLY A 59 3.31 -2.80 -1.28
CA GLY A 59 2.57 -3.48 -2.35
C GLY A 59 1.57 -2.55 -3.03
N TYR A 60 1.08 -1.54 -2.30
CA TYR A 60 0.62 -0.27 -2.85
C TYR A 60 1.45 0.87 -2.25
N ASN A 61 2.03 1.70 -3.11
CA ASN A 61 2.87 2.81 -2.71
C ASN A 61 2.38 4.09 -3.38
N TYR A 62 2.30 5.17 -2.62
CA TYR A 62 1.78 6.45 -3.06
C TYR A 62 2.75 7.58 -2.72
N SER A 63 2.45 8.77 -3.25
CA SER A 63 3.12 10.01 -2.90
C SER A 63 2.06 11.03 -2.61
N TYR A 64 2.27 11.85 -1.58
CA TYR A 64 1.42 13.00 -1.36
C TYR A 64 1.77 14.09 -2.37
N THR A 65 0.80 14.41 -3.22
CA THR A 65 0.95 15.39 -4.29
C THR A 65 -0.13 16.46 -4.24
N THR A 66 0.08 17.54 -4.99
CA THR A 66 -0.96 18.53 -5.21
C THR A 66 -2.05 18.00 -6.15
N VAL A 67 -3.24 18.58 -6.06
CA VAL A 67 -4.37 18.29 -6.95
C VAL A 67 -4.09 18.77 -8.38
N ASN A 68 -3.40 19.90 -8.51
CA ASN A 68 -3.11 20.62 -9.74
C ASN A 68 -1.61 20.85 -9.92
N ASP A 69 -1.24 21.15 -11.16
CA ASP A 69 0.10 21.52 -11.59
C ASP A 69 0.48 22.91 -11.03
N MET A 70 1.20 22.89 -9.92
CA MET A 70 1.72 24.05 -9.22
C MET A 70 3.05 24.51 -9.84
N ASN A 71 3.89 23.58 -10.30
CA ASN A 71 5.21 23.89 -10.84
C ASN A 71 5.18 24.34 -12.32
N GLY A 72 4.06 24.13 -13.02
CA GLY A 72 3.80 24.56 -14.39
C GLY A 72 4.44 23.68 -15.47
N ASP A 73 4.81 22.44 -15.16
CA ASP A 73 5.50 21.53 -16.08
C ASP A 73 4.55 20.70 -16.99
N GLY A 74 3.24 20.84 -16.79
CA GLY A 74 2.21 20.14 -17.54
C GLY A 74 1.76 18.81 -16.92
N TYR A 75 2.32 18.40 -15.77
CA TYR A 75 2.02 17.14 -15.10
C TYR A 75 1.53 17.36 -13.66
N ASN A 76 0.35 16.81 -13.34
CA ASN A 76 -0.23 16.92 -11.99
C ASN A 76 0.36 15.89 -11.01
N TYR A 77 1.69 15.88 -10.88
CA TYR A 77 2.47 14.99 -10.00
C TYR A 77 3.35 15.78 -9.02
N ASP A 78 3.00 17.02 -8.68
CA ASP A 78 3.86 17.82 -7.83
C ASP A 78 3.87 17.31 -6.40
N ALA A 79 5.05 16.90 -5.93
CA ALA A 79 5.24 16.50 -4.55
C ALA A 79 4.97 17.67 -3.61
N ILE A 80 4.17 17.46 -2.56
CA ILE A 80 3.87 18.53 -1.62
C ILE A 80 5.05 18.80 -0.70
N TYR A 81 5.24 20.06 -0.33
CA TYR A 81 5.98 20.40 0.88
C TYR A 81 5.10 20.16 2.10
N ILE A 82 5.63 19.52 3.14
CA ILE A 82 4.91 19.20 4.38
C ILE A 82 5.29 20.28 5.40
N PRO A 83 4.41 21.24 5.71
CA PRO A 83 4.77 22.36 6.56
C PRO A 83 4.83 21.97 8.05
N THR A 84 5.64 22.72 8.81
CA THR A 84 5.62 22.70 10.27
C THR A 84 4.53 23.62 10.80
N ASP A 85 4.15 23.45 12.06
CA ASP A 85 3.10 24.25 12.71
C ASP A 85 3.46 25.75 12.74
N ASP A 86 4.76 26.08 12.88
CA ASP A 86 5.25 27.45 12.88
C ASP A 86 5.27 28.11 11.48
N GLN A 87 5.12 27.33 10.41
CA GLN A 87 5.18 27.83 9.03
C GLN A 87 3.79 28.19 8.48
N VAL A 88 2.72 27.64 9.06
CA VAL A 88 1.37 27.74 8.51
C VAL A 88 0.59 28.95 9.03
N GLY A 89 -0.25 29.52 8.16
CA GLY A 89 -1.16 30.59 8.57
C GLY A 89 -2.21 30.94 7.52
N VAL A 90 -3.18 31.77 7.91
CA VAL A 90 -4.14 32.39 6.98
C VAL A 90 -3.73 33.84 6.78
N GLY A 91 -3.28 34.18 5.57
CA GLY A 91 -2.72 35.51 5.25
C GLY A 91 -1.43 35.86 6.00
N THR A 92 -0.83 34.90 6.70
CA THR A 92 0.40 35.03 7.51
C THR A 92 1.22 33.76 7.41
N GLY A 93 2.50 33.80 7.79
CA GLY A 93 3.42 32.66 7.66
C GLY A 93 3.97 32.48 6.23
N ASP A 94 4.82 31.46 6.07
CA ASP A 94 5.46 31.14 4.79
C ASP A 94 4.61 30.15 3.96
N PHE A 95 3.77 29.35 4.63
CA PHE A 95 2.86 28.40 4.00
C PHE A 95 1.41 28.80 4.26
N ARG A 96 0.72 29.35 3.26
CA ARG A 96 -0.55 30.04 3.50
C ARG A 96 -1.76 29.24 3.03
N PHE A 97 -2.79 29.21 3.86
CA PHE A 97 -4.10 28.65 3.50
C PHE A 97 -5.09 29.75 3.18
N LYS A 98 -6.03 29.46 2.28
CA LYS A 98 -7.13 30.39 1.95
C LYS A 98 -8.05 30.65 3.14
N THR A 99 -8.31 29.62 3.94
CA THR A 99 -9.24 29.69 5.06
C THR A 99 -8.66 29.00 6.28
N GLN A 100 -9.16 29.38 7.46
CA GLN A 100 -8.79 28.72 8.71
C GLN A 100 -9.24 27.25 8.72
N ASP A 101 -10.37 26.94 8.08
CA ASP A 101 -10.87 25.57 7.94
C ASP A 101 -9.92 24.69 7.12
N ASP A 102 -9.41 25.20 5.99
CA ASP A 102 -8.42 24.49 5.17
C ASP A 102 -7.15 24.18 5.95
N LEU A 103 -6.63 25.17 6.69
CA LEU A 103 -5.45 25.01 7.54
C LEU A 103 -5.69 23.92 8.58
N THR A 104 -6.77 24.03 9.36
CA THR A 104 -7.07 23.10 10.45
C THR A 104 -7.23 21.68 9.91
N ARG A 105 -8.03 21.48 8.84
CA ARG A 105 -8.24 20.15 8.27
C ARG A 105 -6.96 19.51 7.75
N PHE A 106 -6.11 20.29 7.09
CA PHE A 106 -4.86 19.78 6.55
C PHE A 106 -3.87 19.44 7.65
N MET A 107 -3.66 20.35 8.62
CA MET A 107 -2.71 20.10 9.71
C MET A 107 -3.18 18.96 10.62
N ASP A 108 -4.47 18.86 10.91
CA ASP A 108 -5.02 17.71 11.65
C ASP A 108 -4.75 16.38 10.92
N TYR A 109 -4.81 16.37 9.58
CA TYR A 109 -4.46 15.20 8.78
C TYR A 109 -2.95 14.93 8.78
N VAL A 110 -2.12 15.97 8.62
CA VAL A 110 -0.64 15.89 8.69
C VAL A 110 -0.19 15.28 10.02
N HIS A 111 -0.77 15.72 11.14
CA HIS A 111 -0.39 15.24 12.47
C HIS A 111 -0.82 13.80 12.74
N LYS A 112 -1.93 13.35 12.13
CA LYS A 112 -2.45 11.98 12.31
C LYS A 112 -1.86 10.98 11.33
N ASP A 113 -1.46 11.41 10.14
CA ASP A 113 -0.84 10.54 9.16
C ASP A 113 0.61 10.22 9.57
N SER A 114 0.93 8.92 9.63
CA SER A 114 2.22 8.44 10.12
C SER A 114 3.42 8.80 9.25
N TYR A 115 3.19 9.11 7.97
CA TYR A 115 4.23 9.57 7.06
C TYR A 115 4.38 11.08 7.17
N LEU A 116 3.29 11.84 7.01
CA LEU A 116 3.34 13.31 7.03
C LEU A 116 3.90 13.85 8.34
N SER A 117 3.43 13.35 9.48
CA SER A 117 3.91 13.77 10.81
C SER A 117 5.41 13.61 11.02
N LYS A 118 6.05 12.64 10.36
CA LYS A 118 7.50 12.39 10.47
C LYS A 118 8.35 13.19 9.49
N HIS A 119 7.72 13.84 8.51
CA HIS A 119 8.41 14.53 7.41
C HIS A 119 8.05 16.02 7.33
N GLN A 120 7.47 16.60 8.39
CA GLN A 120 7.28 18.05 8.48
C GLN A 120 8.62 18.79 8.30
N GLY A 121 8.60 19.88 7.55
CA GLY A 121 9.79 20.63 7.16
C GLY A 121 10.46 20.15 5.87
N THR A 122 9.91 19.12 5.19
CA THR A 122 10.50 18.55 3.98
C THR A 122 9.44 18.29 2.90
N TYR A 123 9.89 18.10 1.65
CA TYR A 123 9.02 17.64 0.58
C TYR A 123 8.71 16.14 0.71
N ALA A 124 7.48 15.76 0.36
CA ALA A 124 7.08 14.37 0.32
C ALA A 124 7.92 13.60 -0.71
N GLU A 125 8.60 12.55 -0.25
CA GLU A 125 9.33 11.62 -1.11
C GLU A 125 8.39 10.80 -2.01
N ALA A 126 8.79 10.64 -3.27
CA ALA A 126 8.04 9.86 -4.23
C ALA A 126 7.95 8.39 -3.83
N TYR A 127 6.74 7.84 -3.92
CA TYR A 127 6.35 6.45 -3.70
C TYR A 127 6.79 5.88 -2.35
N SER A 128 6.80 6.74 -1.33
CA SER A 128 7.27 6.42 0.03
C SER A 128 6.14 6.34 1.06
N VAL A 129 4.90 6.55 0.62
CA VAL A 129 3.69 6.33 1.42
C VAL A 129 3.23 4.89 1.20
N TYR A 130 3.69 3.99 2.08
CA TYR A 130 3.47 2.55 1.95
C TYR A 130 2.21 2.07 2.65
N SER A 131 1.42 1.21 1.99
CA SER A 131 0.32 0.53 2.66
C SER A 131 0.81 -0.27 3.89
N PRO A 132 -0.02 -0.39 4.95
CA PRO A 132 0.35 -1.09 6.17
C PRO A 132 0.75 -2.55 5.96
N TRP A 133 1.38 -3.13 6.97
CA TRP A 133 1.76 -4.54 6.98
C TRP A 133 0.55 -5.46 6.78
N VAL A 134 0.76 -6.49 5.97
CA VAL A 134 -0.15 -7.62 5.78
C VAL A 134 0.55 -8.87 6.28
N HIS A 135 -0.20 -9.74 6.96
CA HIS A 135 0.28 -11.02 7.44
C HIS A 135 -0.64 -12.13 6.95
N ARG A 136 -0.10 -13.12 6.26
CA ARG A 136 -0.83 -14.27 5.72
C ARG A 136 -0.21 -15.57 6.18
N ILE A 137 -1.07 -16.55 6.42
CA ILE A 137 -0.68 -17.93 6.66
C ILE A 137 -1.40 -18.80 5.64
N ASP A 138 -0.64 -19.58 4.90
CA ASP A 138 -1.16 -20.64 4.05
C ASP A 138 -0.88 -22.00 4.70
N PHE A 139 -1.83 -22.92 4.57
CA PHE A 139 -1.75 -24.25 5.12
C PHE A 139 -1.96 -25.30 4.03
N GLY A 140 -1.13 -26.33 4.05
CA GLY A 140 -1.28 -27.52 3.22
C GLY A 140 -1.25 -28.77 4.09
N TYR A 141 -2.07 -29.74 3.75
CA TYR A 141 -2.15 -31.05 4.37
C TYR A 141 -2.22 -32.13 3.29
N LYS A 142 -1.48 -33.22 3.48
CA LYS A 142 -1.58 -34.41 2.64
C LYS A 142 -1.57 -35.66 3.51
N HIS A 143 -2.31 -36.67 3.08
CA HIS A 143 -2.30 -37.99 3.71
C HIS A 143 -2.06 -39.08 2.68
N ASP A 144 -1.05 -39.92 2.92
CA ASP A 144 -0.67 -41.06 2.10
C ASP A 144 -1.33 -42.36 2.59
N PHE A 145 -2.38 -42.79 1.90
CA PHE A 145 -2.95 -44.13 2.07
C PHE A 145 -2.16 -45.15 1.26
N LYS A 146 -1.32 -45.94 1.93
CA LYS A 146 -0.51 -47.00 1.31
C LYS A 146 -1.19 -48.35 1.51
N PHE A 147 -1.39 -49.10 0.42
CA PHE A 147 -2.03 -50.41 0.46
C PHE A 147 -1.48 -51.34 -0.61
N ASN A 148 -1.67 -52.65 -0.44
CA ASN A 148 -1.21 -53.66 -1.39
C ASN A 148 -2.41 -54.23 -2.15
N VAL A 149 -2.26 -54.39 -3.47
CA VAL A 149 -3.16 -55.19 -4.31
C VAL A 149 -2.32 -56.29 -4.94
N GLY A 150 -2.48 -57.51 -4.43
CA GLY A 150 -1.57 -58.62 -4.75
C GLY A 150 -0.15 -58.32 -4.27
N GLN A 151 0.83 -58.44 -5.17
CA GLN A 151 2.24 -58.15 -4.88
C GLN A 151 2.61 -56.68 -5.16
N THR A 152 1.69 -55.89 -5.71
CA THR A 152 1.94 -54.49 -6.08
C THR A 152 1.51 -53.56 -4.96
N LYS A 153 2.41 -52.66 -4.59
CA LYS A 153 2.16 -51.63 -3.57
C LYS A 153 1.62 -50.36 -4.24
N HIS A 154 0.43 -49.95 -3.86
CA HIS A 154 -0.22 -48.74 -4.35
C HIS A 154 -0.25 -47.63 -3.30
N MET A 155 -0.46 -46.40 -3.76
CA MET A 155 -0.66 -45.26 -2.88
C MET A 155 -1.74 -44.34 -3.43
N LEU A 156 -2.69 -43.99 -2.55
CA LEU A 156 -3.69 -42.95 -2.76
C LEU A 156 -3.36 -41.79 -1.83
N GLN A 157 -3.25 -40.58 -2.36
CA GLN A 157 -2.96 -39.39 -1.57
C GLN A 157 -4.15 -38.45 -1.57
N LEU A 158 -4.64 -38.10 -0.38
CA LEU A 158 -5.59 -37.00 -0.18
C LEU A 158 -4.80 -35.71 0.04
N THR A 159 -5.19 -34.61 -0.58
CA THR A 159 -4.58 -33.29 -0.40
C THR A 159 -5.62 -32.26 -0.01
N PHE A 160 -5.26 -31.34 0.87
CA PHE A 160 -6.02 -30.15 1.24
C PHE A 160 -5.07 -28.97 1.30
N ASP A 161 -5.34 -27.93 0.52
CA ASP A 161 -4.56 -26.69 0.53
C ASP A 161 -5.51 -25.53 0.79
N MET A 162 -5.19 -24.68 1.77
CA MET A 162 -5.95 -23.49 2.13
C MET A 162 -5.02 -22.27 2.14
N LYS A 163 -5.41 -21.26 1.38
CA LYS A 163 -4.72 -19.99 1.29
C LYS A 163 -5.38 -18.96 2.20
N ASN A 164 -4.56 -18.11 2.81
CA ASN A 164 -4.99 -17.08 3.73
C ASN A 164 -5.88 -17.61 4.88
N VAL A 165 -5.40 -18.62 5.60
CA VAL A 165 -6.07 -19.28 6.72
C VAL A 165 -6.54 -18.26 7.78
N LEU A 166 -5.78 -17.18 8.00
CA LEU A 166 -6.17 -16.13 8.93
C LEU A 166 -7.51 -15.48 8.56
N ASN A 167 -7.75 -15.27 7.26
CA ASN A 167 -8.99 -14.68 6.76
C ASN A 167 -10.21 -15.58 6.96
N PHE A 168 -10.03 -16.91 6.96
CA PHE A 168 -11.08 -17.87 7.27
C PHE A 168 -11.60 -17.69 8.71
N PHE A 169 -10.72 -17.36 9.65
CA PHE A 169 -11.09 -17.12 11.05
C PHE A 169 -11.58 -15.69 11.32
N ASN A 170 -11.04 -14.69 10.61
CA ASN A 170 -11.48 -13.30 10.72
C ASN A 170 -11.35 -12.61 9.37
N SER A 171 -12.46 -12.10 8.84
CA SER A 171 -12.52 -11.47 7.51
C SER A 171 -11.62 -10.25 7.33
N SER A 172 -11.11 -9.65 8.42
CA SER A 172 -10.15 -8.53 8.38
C SER A 172 -8.68 -8.97 8.37
N TRP A 173 -8.38 -10.22 8.72
CA TRP A 173 -7.00 -10.71 8.80
C TRP A 173 -6.48 -11.17 7.44
N GLY A 174 -5.19 -10.93 7.19
CA GLY A 174 -4.53 -11.26 5.91
C GLY A 174 -5.04 -10.48 4.70
N VAL A 175 -5.75 -9.39 4.93
CA VAL A 175 -6.28 -8.52 3.87
C VAL A 175 -5.40 -7.28 3.72
N ALA A 176 -4.95 -7.03 2.50
CA ALA A 176 -4.19 -5.83 2.17
C ALA A 176 -5.05 -4.57 2.22
N LYS A 177 -4.43 -3.44 2.49
CA LYS A 177 -5.06 -2.12 2.41
C LYS A 177 -4.54 -1.34 1.23
N HIS A 178 -5.37 -0.46 0.68
CA HIS A 178 -5.02 0.47 -0.39
C HIS A 178 -5.42 1.89 0.03
N LEU A 179 -5.00 2.90 -0.74
CA LEU A 179 -5.37 4.29 -0.49
C LEU A 179 -6.90 4.42 -0.42
N ASN A 180 -7.40 5.14 0.57
CA ASN A 180 -8.83 5.38 0.72
C ASN A 180 -9.39 6.09 -0.53
N PRO A 181 -10.38 5.51 -1.24
CA PRO A 181 -10.99 6.12 -2.42
C PRO A 181 -11.65 7.47 -2.16
N GLU A 182 -11.96 7.83 -0.91
CA GLU A 182 -12.43 9.18 -0.55
C GLU A 182 -11.33 10.24 -0.79
N ILE A 183 -10.05 9.88 -0.64
CA ILE A 183 -8.91 10.73 -1.01
C ILE A 183 -8.79 10.79 -2.53
N GLY A 184 -8.92 9.64 -3.19
CA GLY A 184 -8.88 9.50 -4.65
C GLY A 184 -8.12 8.24 -5.08
N SER A 185 -7.87 8.12 -6.38
CA SER A 185 -6.98 7.07 -6.93
C SER A 185 -5.50 7.33 -6.64
N GLU A 186 -5.16 8.58 -6.32
CA GLU A 186 -3.84 9.08 -5.97
C GLU A 186 -3.95 9.94 -4.71
N ALA A 187 -2.88 10.07 -3.95
CA ALA A 187 -2.89 10.79 -2.68
C ALA A 187 -2.75 12.32 -2.88
N LYS A 188 -3.71 12.90 -3.61
CA LYS A 188 -3.79 14.33 -3.91
C LYS A 188 -4.48 15.07 -2.77
N ILE A 189 -3.70 15.59 -1.83
CA ILE A 189 -4.22 16.06 -0.52
C ILE A 189 -4.13 17.57 -0.30
N LEU A 190 -3.60 18.32 -1.26
CA LEU A 190 -3.42 19.76 -1.18
C LEU A 190 -3.68 20.39 -2.55
N LYS A 191 -4.31 21.55 -2.61
CA LYS A 191 -4.57 22.24 -3.87
C LYS A 191 -3.93 23.63 -3.85
N TYR A 192 -3.18 23.96 -4.89
CA TYR A 192 -2.61 25.28 -5.08
C TYR A 192 -3.67 26.24 -5.63
N GLU A 193 -3.77 27.43 -5.03
CA GLU A 193 -4.84 28.41 -5.29
C GLU A 193 -4.31 29.72 -5.89
N GLY A 194 -3.02 29.77 -6.20
CA GLY A 194 -2.33 30.95 -6.72
C GLY A 194 -1.52 31.67 -5.64
N VAL A 195 -1.04 32.86 -5.99
CA VAL A 195 -0.28 33.72 -5.08
C VAL A 195 -1.17 34.81 -4.48
N ASP A 196 -0.93 35.14 -3.23
CA ASP A 196 -1.56 36.32 -2.61
C ASP A 196 -0.87 37.63 -3.02
N ALA A 197 -1.39 38.76 -2.51
CA ALA A 197 -0.89 40.10 -2.84
C ALA A 197 0.57 40.33 -2.38
N GLN A 198 1.07 39.51 -1.47
CA GLN A 198 2.42 39.56 -0.93
C GLN A 198 3.35 38.57 -1.66
N GLY A 199 2.85 37.85 -2.67
CA GLY A 199 3.63 36.93 -3.49
C GLY A 199 3.81 35.53 -2.89
N TYR A 200 3.09 35.20 -1.81
CA TYR A 200 3.17 33.87 -1.19
C TYR A 200 2.16 32.93 -1.83
N ALA A 201 2.56 31.67 -2.03
CA ALA A 201 1.65 30.62 -2.48
C ALA A 201 0.53 30.39 -1.45
N THR A 202 -0.70 30.28 -1.95
CA THR A 202 -1.88 29.98 -1.15
C THR A 202 -2.45 28.62 -1.51
N PHE A 203 -2.97 27.92 -0.51
CA PHE A 203 -3.47 26.57 -0.64
C PHE A 203 -4.88 26.39 -0.09
N SER A 204 -5.60 25.44 -0.65
CA SER A 204 -6.84 24.90 -0.10
C SER A 204 -6.72 23.40 0.11
N THR A 205 -7.57 22.87 0.98
CA THR A 205 -7.54 21.48 1.40
C THR A 205 -8.75 20.77 0.81
N PRO A 206 -8.59 19.71 0.00
CA PRO A 206 -9.72 18.98 -0.56
C PRO A 206 -10.72 18.57 0.53
N SER A 207 -12.02 18.61 0.23
CA SER A 207 -13.07 18.40 1.24
C SER A 207 -13.06 17.01 1.88
N SER A 208 -12.47 16.01 1.21
CA SER A 208 -12.27 14.66 1.73
C SER A 208 -11.12 14.56 2.73
N ILE A 209 -10.29 15.59 2.87
CA ILE A 209 -9.14 15.63 3.78
C ILE A 209 -9.50 16.41 5.04
N SER A 210 -9.32 15.74 6.17
CA SER A 210 -9.53 16.23 7.53
C SER A 210 -8.78 15.35 8.52
N GLY A 211 -8.72 15.73 9.79
CA GLY A 211 -8.20 14.85 10.84
C GLY A 211 -8.93 13.51 10.99
N ASN A 212 -10.14 13.33 10.46
CA ASN A 212 -10.84 12.04 10.58
C ASN A 212 -10.63 11.14 9.36
N THR A 213 -10.07 11.68 8.29
CA THR A 213 -9.81 10.97 7.05
C THR A 213 -8.80 9.85 7.29
N GLN A 214 -9.20 8.62 6.98
CA GLN A 214 -8.29 7.48 7.04
C GLN A 214 -7.49 7.41 5.74
N THR A 215 -6.16 7.32 5.83
CA THR A 215 -5.28 7.13 4.66
C THR A 215 -5.55 5.79 3.96
N TRP A 216 -5.85 4.74 4.73
CA TRP A 216 -5.89 3.36 4.25
C TRP A 216 -7.26 2.73 4.46
N THR A 217 -7.79 2.08 3.43
CA THR A 217 -8.98 1.23 3.52
C THR A 217 -8.70 -0.21 3.09
N THR A 218 -9.53 -1.13 3.55
CA THR A 218 -9.43 -2.56 3.26
C THR A 218 -9.67 -2.83 1.78
N ASN A 219 -8.84 -3.68 1.16
CA ASN A 219 -9.06 -4.17 -0.20
C ASN A 219 -10.08 -5.32 -0.17
N TYR A 220 -11.21 -5.16 -0.86
CA TYR A 220 -12.28 -6.17 -0.93
C TYR A 220 -12.23 -7.04 -2.20
N ALA A 221 -11.10 -7.06 -2.92
CA ALA A 221 -10.94 -7.94 -4.08
C ALA A 221 -10.98 -9.42 -3.69
N ILE A 222 -11.48 -10.27 -4.58
CA ILE A 222 -11.62 -11.72 -4.33
C ILE A 222 -10.29 -12.41 -3.96
N GLY A 223 -9.16 -11.91 -4.48
CA GLY A 223 -7.81 -12.40 -4.15
C GLY A 223 -7.34 -12.08 -2.72
N GLN A 224 -8.14 -11.35 -1.95
CA GLN A 224 -7.93 -11.10 -0.53
C GLN A 224 -8.58 -12.17 0.35
N CYS A 225 -9.60 -12.87 -0.15
CA CYS A 225 -10.32 -13.89 0.59
C CYS A 225 -9.50 -15.17 0.74
N TRP A 226 -9.84 -15.96 1.76
CA TRP A 226 -9.39 -17.34 1.82
C TRP A 226 -9.98 -18.17 0.66
N TYR A 227 -9.23 -19.17 0.22
CA TYR A 227 -9.72 -20.19 -0.71
C TYR A 227 -9.06 -21.52 -0.42
N ALA A 228 -9.76 -22.61 -0.71
CA ALA A 228 -9.28 -23.95 -0.44
C ALA A 228 -9.52 -24.89 -1.62
N SER A 229 -8.62 -25.87 -1.76
CA SER A 229 -8.73 -26.95 -2.74
C SER A 229 -8.54 -28.29 -2.06
N VAL A 230 -9.37 -29.27 -2.44
CA VAL A 230 -9.23 -30.67 -2.05
C VAL A 230 -8.88 -31.47 -3.29
N GLY A 231 -7.90 -32.37 -3.18
CA GLY A 231 -7.43 -33.19 -4.29
C GLY A 231 -7.24 -34.64 -3.89
N ILE A 232 -7.31 -35.51 -4.90
CA ILE A 232 -7.00 -36.92 -4.78
C ILE A 232 -6.01 -37.30 -5.87
N LYS A 233 -4.95 -38.02 -5.51
CA LYS A 233 -3.92 -38.47 -6.46
C LYS A 233 -3.62 -39.93 -6.24
N TYR A 234 -3.68 -40.71 -7.32
CA TYR A 234 -3.27 -42.10 -7.32
C TYR A 234 -1.87 -42.24 -7.91
N TYR A 235 -1.04 -43.06 -7.28
CA TYR A 235 0.31 -43.37 -7.75
C TYR A 235 0.33 -44.80 -8.29
N PHE A 236 0.55 -44.92 -9.60
CA PHE A 236 0.78 -46.20 -10.27
C PHE A 236 2.25 -46.59 -10.02
N ASN A 237 2.45 -47.65 -9.23
CA ASN A 237 3.75 -48.30 -9.05
C ASN A 237 3.73 -49.67 -9.71
#